data_AF-B9UKF8-F1
#
_entry.id   AF-B9UKF8-F1
#
_cell.length_a   1.000
_cell.length_b   1.000
_cell.length_c   1.000
_cell.angle_alpha   90.00
_cell.angle_beta   90.00
_cell.angle_gamma   90.00
#
_symmetry.space_group_name_H-M   'P 1'
#
loop_
_entity.id
_entity.type
_entity.pdbx_description
1 polymer ?
#
loop_
_entity_poly.entity_id
_entity_poly.type
_entity_poly.pdbx_seq_one_letter_code
_entity_poly.pdbx_strand_id
1 'polypeptide(L)'
;MKLIVLVVFCAIAYVSAQAELEPEDYIPSRFRRQERGSIVIKGTKEGRNRPSLDIDYKQRVYDKNGMTGDAYGGVNIRSGQPARQHAGFEFGKEYKNGFIRGQSEVQRGPGGRLSPYVGINGGFRF
;
A
#
# COMPACT_ATOMS: atom_id res chain seq x y z
N MET A 1 22.56 27.99 23.18
CA MET A 1 21.99 26.63 23.05
C MET A 1 20.74 26.41 23.91
N LYS A 2 20.67 26.89 25.17
CA LYS A 2 19.49 26.69 26.05
C LYS A 2 18.20 27.38 25.57
N LEU A 3 18.30 28.54 24.95
CA LEU A 3 17.13 29.30 24.45
C LEU A 3 16.45 28.64 23.23
N ILE A 4 17.22 27.96 22.37
CA ILE A 4 16.69 27.29 21.17
C ILE A 4 15.82 26.10 21.57
N VAL A 5 16.26 25.33 22.57
CA VAL A 5 15.52 24.19 23.10
C VAL A 5 14.17 24.63 23.68
N LEU A 6 14.15 25.76 24.40
CA LEU A 6 12.93 26.29 25.01
C LEU A 6 11.94 26.79 23.96
N VAL A 7 12.42 27.46 22.90
CA VAL A 7 11.56 27.92 21.79
C VAL A 7 10.97 26.74 21.01
N VAL A 8 11.77 25.70 20.74
CA VAL A 8 11.29 24.48 20.07
C VAL A 8 10.25 23.76 20.93
N PHE A 9 10.47 23.67 22.25
CA PHE A 9 9.53 23.05 23.16
C PHE A 9 8.20 23.82 23.26
N CYS A 10 8.26 25.16 23.33
CA CYS A 10 7.07 26.01 23.29
C CYS A 10 6.31 25.89 21.97
N ALA A 11 7.01 25.79 20.83
CA ALA A 11 6.37 25.59 19.54
C ALA A 11 5.65 24.24 19.45
N ILE A 12 6.28 23.16 19.93
CA ILE A 12 5.66 21.82 19.95
C ILE A 12 4.43 21.81 20.88
N ALA A 13 4.55 22.39 22.08
CA ALA A 13 3.44 22.48 23.03
C ALA A 13 2.27 23.33 22.50
N TYR A 14 2.57 24.41 21.76
CA TYR A 14 1.55 25.25 21.13
C TYR A 14 0.82 24.51 20.00
N VAL A 15 1.57 23.75 19.18
CA VAL A 15 0.99 22.93 18.11
C VAL A 15 0.13 21.79 18.67
N SER A 16 0.57 21.12 19.75
CA SER A 16 -0.26 20.09 20.38
C SER A 16 -1.52 20.66 21.04
N ALA A 17 -1.42 21.85 21.64
CA ALA A 17 -2.58 22.52 22.23
C ALA A 17 -3.58 23.00 21.16
N GLN A 18 -3.12 23.42 19.98
CA GLN A 18 -4.02 23.71 18.85
C GLN A 18 -4.66 22.45 18.27
N ALA A 19 -3.95 21.31 18.27
CA ALA A 19 -4.51 20.05 17.76
C ALA A 19 -5.67 19.51 18.62
N GLU A 20 -5.74 19.86 19.91
CA GLU A 20 -6.87 19.51 20.79
C GLU A 20 -8.06 20.49 20.67
N LEU A 21 -7.87 21.66 20.05
CA LEU A 21 -8.87 22.74 19.96
C LEU A 21 -9.58 22.85 18.61
N GLU A 22 -9.15 22.10 17.59
CA GLU A 22 -9.94 21.99 16.36
C GLU A 22 -11.12 21.05 16.62
N PRO A 23 -12.38 21.52 16.53
CA PRO A 23 -13.50 20.61 16.49
C PRO A 23 -13.28 19.68 15.30
N GLU A 24 -13.15 18.37 15.56
CA GLU A 24 -13.17 17.36 14.50
C GLU A 24 -14.48 17.55 13.74
N ASP A 25 -14.42 18.25 12.60
CA ASP A 25 -15.48 18.25 11.62
C ASP A 25 -15.67 16.78 11.24
N TYR A 26 -16.71 16.16 11.81
CA TYR A 26 -17.17 14.85 11.43
C TYR A 26 -17.67 14.95 9.99
N ILE A 27 -16.73 14.89 9.05
CA ILE A 27 -17.01 14.63 7.65
C ILE A 27 -17.42 13.17 7.66
N PRO A 28 -18.71 12.82 7.43
CA PRO A 28 -19.05 11.43 7.20
C PRO A 28 -18.25 11.05 5.96
N SER A 29 -17.19 10.25 6.17
CA SER A 29 -16.47 9.62 5.10
C SER A 29 -17.50 8.71 4.43
N ARG A 30 -18.17 9.24 3.40
CA ARG A 30 -18.97 8.41 2.51
C ARG A 30 -17.98 7.43 1.92
N PHE A 31 -17.92 6.24 2.51
CA PHE A 31 -17.23 5.10 1.93
C PHE A 31 -17.92 4.84 0.60
N ARG A 32 -17.39 5.47 -0.45
CA ARG A 32 -17.68 5.09 -1.82
C ARG A 32 -17.37 3.60 -1.85
N ARG A 33 -18.36 2.76 -2.18
CA ARG A 33 -18.18 1.32 -2.37
C ARG A 33 -16.94 1.14 -3.25
N GLN A 34 -15.81 0.79 -2.63
CA GLN A 34 -14.57 0.54 -3.35
C GLN A 34 -14.88 -0.57 -4.35
N GLU A 35 -14.34 -0.46 -5.56
CA GLU A 35 -14.49 -1.51 -6.57
C GLU A 35 -14.21 -2.85 -5.90
N ARG A 36 -15.10 -3.85 -6.10
CA ARG A 36 -15.03 -5.15 -5.44
C ARG A 36 -13.59 -5.65 -5.48
N GLY A 37 -12.91 -5.63 -4.33
CA GLY A 37 -11.57 -6.20 -4.22
C GLY A 37 -11.59 -7.63 -4.76
N SER A 38 -10.61 -7.97 -5.59
CA SER A 38 -10.47 -9.33 -6.10
C SER A 38 -9.71 -10.15 -5.09
N ILE A 39 -10.28 -11.28 -4.69
CA ILE A 39 -9.59 -12.33 -3.94
C ILE A 39 -9.48 -13.52 -4.87
N VAL A 40 -8.26 -13.97 -5.11
CA VAL A 40 -7.96 -15.12 -5.96
C VAL A 40 -7.35 -16.18 -5.06
N ILE A 41 -8.02 -17.32 -4.96
CA ILE A 41 -7.53 -18.48 -4.20
C ILE A 41 -7.31 -19.61 -5.19
N LYS A 42 -6.06 -20.08 -5.32
CA LYS A 42 -5.69 -21.20 -6.19
C LYS A 42 -5.00 -22.27 -5.36
N GLY A 43 -5.72 -23.38 -5.13
CA GLY A 43 -5.12 -24.61 -4.64
C GLY A 43 -4.73 -25.50 -5.82
N THR A 44 -3.47 -25.90 -5.90
CA THR A 44 -3.01 -26.88 -6.90
C THR A 44 -2.29 -28.00 -6.18
N LYS A 45 -2.59 -29.24 -6.55
CA LYS A 45 -1.93 -30.42 -5.99
C LYS A 45 -1.17 -31.10 -7.12
N GLU A 46 0.10 -30.77 -7.26
CA GLU A 46 0.96 -31.43 -8.23
C GLU A 46 1.50 -32.75 -7.63
N GLY A 47 0.87 -33.87 -7.99
CA GLY A 47 1.27 -35.20 -7.53
C GLY A 47 0.88 -35.53 -6.07
N ARG A 48 1.47 -36.60 -5.52
CA ARG A 48 1.01 -37.20 -4.25
C ARG A 48 1.30 -36.33 -3.01
N ASN A 49 2.43 -35.60 -2.99
CA ASN A 49 2.96 -34.88 -1.81
C ASN A 49 3.38 -33.42 -2.06
N ARG A 50 2.92 -32.77 -3.15
CA ARG A 50 3.27 -31.36 -3.40
C ARG A 50 2.03 -30.46 -3.50
N PRO A 51 1.37 -30.16 -2.37
CA PRO A 51 0.35 -29.11 -2.36
C PRO A 51 1.02 -27.74 -2.58
N SER A 52 0.36 -26.90 -3.38
CA SER A 52 0.61 -25.47 -3.47
C SER A 52 -0.70 -24.72 -3.23
N LEU A 53 -0.61 -23.62 -2.48
CA LEU A 53 -1.72 -22.73 -2.21
C LEU A 53 -1.29 -21.31 -2.54
N ASP A 54 -2.06 -20.66 -3.40
CA ASP A 54 -1.91 -19.26 -3.76
C ASP A 54 -3.12 -18.49 -3.26
N ILE A 55 -2.89 -17.41 -2.54
CA ILE A 55 -3.94 -16.49 -2.09
C ILE A 55 -3.46 -15.10 -2.44
N ASP A 56 -4.11 -14.47 -3.40
CA ASP A 56 -3.84 -13.09 -3.79
C ASP A 56 -5.06 -12.23 -3.53
N TYR A 57 -4.83 -11.03 -3.05
CA TYR A 57 -5.82 -10.01 -2.78
C TYR A 57 -5.39 -8.71 -3.45
N LYS A 58 -6.31 -8.08 -4.18
CA LYS A 58 -6.10 -6.75 -4.77
C LYS A 58 -7.36 -5.92 -4.59
N GLN A 59 -7.21 -4.68 -4.14
CA GLN A 59 -8.31 -3.75 -3.92
C GLN A 59 -7.95 -2.36 -4.40
N ARG A 60 -8.84 -1.76 -5.19
CA ARG A 60 -8.72 -0.34 -5.53
C ARG A 60 -9.14 0.51 -4.34
N VAL A 61 -8.18 1.20 -3.75
CA VAL A 61 -8.38 2.08 -2.60
C VAL A 61 -8.71 3.51 -3.02
N TYR A 62 -8.21 3.95 -4.18
CA TYR A 62 -8.40 5.30 -4.69
C TYR A 62 -8.69 5.31 -6.20
N ASP A 63 -9.72 6.05 -6.60
CA ASP A 63 -10.06 6.28 -8.02
C ASP A 63 -10.81 7.60 -8.19
N LYS A 64 -10.07 8.68 -8.47
CA LYS A 64 -10.63 10.02 -8.72
C LYS A 64 -9.75 10.82 -9.66
N ASN A 65 -10.37 11.55 -10.59
CA ASN A 65 -9.73 12.56 -11.45
C ASN A 65 -8.46 12.05 -12.17
N GLY A 66 -8.50 10.82 -12.69
CA GLY A 66 -7.35 10.18 -13.36
C GLY A 66 -6.27 9.67 -12.40
N MET A 67 -6.44 9.82 -11.09
CA MET A 67 -5.55 9.24 -10.09
C MET A 67 -6.11 7.91 -9.58
N THR A 68 -5.29 6.87 -9.63
CA THR A 68 -5.61 5.52 -9.17
C THR A 68 -4.71 5.15 -8.01
N GLY A 69 -5.22 4.33 -7.11
CA GLY A 69 -4.48 3.75 -6.00
C GLY A 69 -5.00 2.35 -5.74
N ASP A 70 -4.16 1.35 -5.91
CA ASP A 70 -4.46 -0.05 -5.67
C ASP A 70 -3.59 -0.56 -4.52
N ALA A 71 -4.20 -1.25 -3.56
CA ALA A 71 -3.50 -2.02 -2.55
C ALA A 71 -3.59 -3.49 -2.91
N TYR A 72 -2.51 -4.24 -2.73
CA TYR A 72 -2.51 -5.68 -2.99
C TYR A 72 -1.62 -6.42 -2.02
N GLY A 73 -1.84 -7.72 -1.91
CA GLY A 73 -0.97 -8.60 -1.16
C GLY A 73 -1.44 -10.03 -1.26
N GLY A 74 -0.58 -10.95 -0.90
CA GLY A 74 -0.86 -12.35 -1.05
C GLY A 74 0.14 -13.23 -0.34
N VAL A 75 -0.17 -14.52 -0.31
CA VAL A 75 0.68 -15.56 0.22
C VAL A 75 0.71 -16.74 -0.72
N ASN A 76 1.92 -17.10 -1.12
CA ASN A 76 2.20 -18.26 -1.94
C ASN A 76 2.90 -19.34 -1.09
N ILE A 77 2.26 -20.49 -0.95
CA ILE A 77 2.79 -21.64 -0.23
C ILE A 77 3.07 -22.73 -1.26
N ARG A 78 4.30 -23.23 -1.32
CA ARG A 78 4.69 -24.35 -2.19
C ARG A 78 5.36 -25.42 -1.34
N SER A 79 5.03 -26.68 -1.60
CA SER A 79 5.70 -27.81 -0.95
C SER A 79 7.23 -27.73 -1.13
N GLY A 80 7.96 -27.82 -0.02
CA GLY A 80 9.43 -27.72 -0.01
C GLY A 80 10.00 -26.30 -0.03
N GLN A 81 9.16 -25.25 0.01
CA GLN A 81 9.60 -23.85 0.11
C GLN A 81 8.89 -23.11 1.25
N PRO A 82 9.54 -22.11 1.87
CA PRO A 82 8.88 -21.25 2.83
C PRO A 82 7.75 -20.45 2.16
N ALA A 83 6.69 -20.16 2.92
CA ALA A 83 5.60 -19.31 2.45
C ALA A 83 6.13 -17.94 2.07
N ARG A 84 5.89 -17.53 0.83
CA ARG A 84 6.27 -16.22 0.30
C ARG A 84 5.08 -15.30 0.41
N GLN A 85 5.15 -14.37 1.35
CA GLN A 85 4.18 -13.30 1.48
C GLN A 85 4.66 -12.10 0.69
N HIS A 86 3.75 -11.42 0.04
CA HIS A 86 4.02 -10.13 -0.58
C HIS A 86 2.87 -9.17 -0.26
N ALA A 87 3.20 -7.89 -0.12
CA ALA A 87 2.21 -6.84 0.08
C ALA A 87 2.73 -5.57 -0.59
N GLY A 88 1.86 -4.84 -1.25
CA GLY A 88 2.24 -3.68 -2.01
C GLY A 88 1.11 -2.71 -2.26
N PHE A 89 1.52 -1.56 -2.78
CA PHE A 89 0.65 -0.47 -3.18
C PHE A 89 1.12 0.02 -4.54
N GLU A 90 0.18 0.25 -5.44
CA GLU A 90 0.39 0.91 -6.72
C GLU A 90 -0.43 2.20 -6.71
N PHE A 91 0.17 3.29 -7.20
CA PHE A 91 -0.52 4.55 -7.38
C PHE A 91 -0.23 5.09 -8.77
N GLY A 92 -1.24 5.59 -9.45
CA GLY A 92 -1.15 6.13 -10.78
C GLY A 92 -1.78 7.50 -10.86
N LYS A 93 -1.28 8.35 -11.75
CA LYS A 93 -1.95 9.56 -12.19
C LYS A 93 -1.85 9.66 -13.70
N GLU A 94 -3.00 9.64 -14.33
CA GLU A 94 -3.16 9.91 -15.74
C GLU A 94 -3.34 11.42 -15.97
N TYR A 95 -2.70 11.89 -17.03
CA TYR A 95 -2.78 13.25 -17.55
C TYR A 95 -3.26 13.15 -19.00
N LYS A 96 -3.75 14.26 -19.56
CA LYS A 96 -4.19 14.28 -20.98
C LYS A 96 -3.11 13.80 -21.96
N ASN A 97 -1.83 14.05 -21.65
CA ASN A 97 -0.70 13.81 -22.55
C ASN A 97 0.31 12.80 -21.99
N GLY A 98 -0.07 12.00 -20.99
CA GLY A 98 0.86 11.07 -20.35
C GLY A 98 0.34 10.45 -19.07
N PHE A 99 1.18 9.69 -18.41
CA PHE A 99 0.87 9.05 -17.14
C PHE A 99 2.12 8.93 -16.28
N ILE A 100 1.91 8.94 -14.96
CA ILE A 100 2.92 8.62 -13.96
C ILE A 100 2.34 7.53 -13.08
N ARG A 101 3.11 6.49 -12.79
CA ARG A 101 2.75 5.38 -11.92
C ARG A 101 3.90 5.12 -10.96
N GLY A 102 3.59 4.88 -9.70
CA GLY A 102 4.50 4.39 -8.71
C GLY A 102 3.99 3.07 -8.16
N GLN A 103 4.91 2.21 -7.78
CA GLN A 103 4.62 0.94 -7.16
C GLN A 103 5.61 0.69 -6.03
N SER A 104 5.12 0.16 -4.93
CA SER A 104 5.92 -0.27 -3.80
C SER A 104 5.45 -1.66 -3.40
N GLU A 105 6.36 -2.59 -3.21
CA GLU A 105 6.06 -3.94 -2.78
C GLU A 105 7.08 -4.36 -1.73
N VAL A 106 6.65 -5.13 -0.75
CA VAL A 106 7.51 -5.80 0.21
C VAL A 106 7.19 -7.28 0.13
N GLN A 107 8.21 -8.07 -0.20
CA GLN A 107 8.10 -9.52 -0.22
C GLN A 107 9.02 -10.16 0.82
N ARG A 108 8.57 -11.28 1.40
CA ARG A 108 9.39 -12.06 2.32
C ARG A 108 10.37 -12.91 1.52
N GLY A 109 11.65 -12.56 1.59
CA GLY A 109 12.74 -13.25 0.93
C GLY A 109 13.20 -14.52 1.64
N PRO A 110 14.12 -15.28 1.03
CA PRO A 110 14.73 -16.46 1.62
C PRO A 110 15.34 -16.15 3.00
N GLY A 111 15.05 -16.99 4.00
CA GLY A 111 15.50 -16.77 5.39
C GLY A 111 14.66 -15.77 6.18
N GLY A 112 13.51 -15.33 5.66
CA GLY A 112 12.57 -14.47 6.39
C GLY A 112 12.89 -12.98 6.35
N ARG A 113 13.93 -12.57 5.61
CA ARG A 113 14.29 -11.16 5.41
C ARG A 113 13.23 -10.47 4.56
N LEU A 114 12.93 -9.21 4.87
CA LEU A 114 12.03 -8.40 4.04
C LEU A 114 12.82 -7.80 2.88
N SER A 115 12.32 -8.00 1.66
CA SER A 115 12.87 -7.41 0.45
C SER A 115 11.89 -6.35 -0.06
N PRO A 116 12.12 -5.07 0.25
CA PRO A 116 11.34 -3.99 -0.32
C PRO A 116 11.74 -3.73 -1.78
N TYR A 117 10.77 -3.39 -2.59
CA TYR A 117 10.90 -2.97 -3.97
C TYR A 117 10.09 -1.69 -4.15
N VAL A 118 10.68 -0.69 -4.78
CA VAL A 118 10.00 0.56 -5.14
C VAL A 118 10.34 0.87 -6.58
N GLY A 119 9.31 1.14 -7.39
CA GLY A 119 9.43 1.47 -8.79
C GLY A 119 8.60 2.71 -9.12
N ILE A 120 9.11 3.52 -10.04
CA ILE A 120 8.38 4.65 -10.62
C ILE A 120 8.47 4.49 -12.13
N ASN A 121 7.34 4.63 -12.80
CA ASN A 121 7.19 4.54 -14.23
C ASN A 121 6.41 5.75 -14.73
N GLY A 122 6.78 6.29 -15.88
CA GLY A 122 6.04 7.39 -16.50
C GLY A 122 6.24 7.38 -18.00
N GLY A 123 5.22 7.84 -18.71
CA GLY A 123 5.24 7.89 -20.17
C GLY A 123 4.46 9.08 -20.69
N PHE A 124 4.92 9.63 -21.81
CA PHE A 124 4.22 10.65 -22.56
C PHE A 124 3.46 10.00 -23.72
N ARG A 125 2.25 10.46 -23.99
CA ARG A 125 1.44 10.05 -25.15
C ARG A 125 1.30 11.28 -26.04
N PHE A 126 1.67 11.14 -27.30
CA PHE A 126 1.63 12.17 -28.34
C PHE A 126 0.75 11.71 -29.50
#